data_AF-A0A316FMG4-F1
#
_entry.id   AF-A0A316FMG4-F1
#
_cell.length_a   1.000
_cell.length_b   1.000
_cell.length_c   1.000
_cell.angle_alpha   90.00
_cell.angle_beta   90.00
_cell.angle_gamma   90.00
#
_symmetry.space_group_name_H-M   'P 1'
#
loop_
_entity.id
_entity.type
_entity.pdbx_description
1 polymer ?
#
loop_
_entity_poly.entity_id
_entity_poly.type
_entity_poly.pdbx_seq_one_letter_code
_entity_poly.pdbx_strand_id
1 'polypeptide(L)'
;MSIKFLKIGTWLYDGTTERPVDIVGLPYDWWFSLAEADDMLEPGEEPMPLNEEGLLYYVRFRYAGAATEPTWVDSGGYQDISGAIEEAESKVIGRIQWENT
;
A
#
# COMPACT_ATOMS: atom_id res chain seq x y z
N MET A 1 4.53 9.06 -12.34
CA MET A 1 3.47 8.05 -12.13
C MET A 1 2.49 8.60 -11.12
N SER A 2 1.19 8.46 -11.34
CA SER A 2 0.16 9.01 -10.44
C SER A 2 -0.32 7.94 -9.47
N ILE A 3 -0.34 8.28 -8.19
CA ILE A 3 -0.86 7.39 -7.14
C ILE A 3 -2.36 7.65 -6.99
N LYS A 4 -3.16 6.58 -6.98
CA LYS A 4 -4.59 6.64 -6.67
C LYS A 4 -4.77 6.40 -5.18
N PHE A 5 -5.47 7.29 -4.48
CA PHE A 5 -5.89 7.07 -3.09
C PHE A 5 -7.25 6.39 -3.08
N LEU A 6 -7.36 5.24 -2.41
CA LEU A 6 -8.59 4.43 -2.42
C LEU A 6 -9.28 4.44 -1.06
N LYS A 7 -8.51 4.34 0.02
CA LYS A 7 -9.01 4.44 1.40
C LYS A 7 -8.02 5.18 2.28
N ILE A 8 -8.56 5.91 3.25
CA ILE A 8 -7.81 6.57 4.30
C ILE A 8 -8.45 6.13 5.62
N GLY A 9 -7.61 5.94 6.64
CA GLY A 9 -8.05 5.57 7.97
C GLY A 9 -7.03 5.96 9.02
N THR A 10 -7.40 5.72 10.27
CA THR A 10 -6.56 5.96 11.44
C THR A 10 -6.57 4.74 12.36
N TRP A 11 -5.44 4.42 12.96
CA TRP A 11 -5.29 3.35 13.94
C TRP A 11 -4.56 3.84 15.19
N LEU A 12 -4.63 3.09 16.27
CA LEU A 12 -3.96 3.42 17.53
C LEU A 12 -2.65 2.65 17.67
N TYR A 13 -1.51 3.34 17.50
CA TYR A 13 -0.21 2.82 17.86
C TYR A 13 -0.10 2.71 19.38
N ASP A 14 0.30 1.51 19.84
CA ASP A 14 0.38 1.17 21.27
C ASP A 14 -0.93 1.47 22.03
N GLY A 15 -2.07 1.36 21.33
CA GLY A 15 -3.41 1.61 21.88
C GLY A 15 -3.72 3.06 22.28
N THR A 16 -2.80 4.01 22.05
CA THR A 16 -2.92 5.38 22.60
C THR A 16 -2.64 6.49 21.59
N THR A 17 -1.80 6.25 20.60
CA THR A 17 -1.38 7.30 19.66
C THR A 17 -2.02 7.09 18.29
N GLU A 18 -2.87 8.02 17.86
CA GLU A 18 -3.45 7.98 16.52
C GLU A 18 -2.36 8.09 15.45
N ARG A 19 -2.41 7.16 14.49
CA ARG A 19 -1.52 7.09 13.34
C ARG A 19 -2.34 6.88 12.07
N PRO A 20 -1.99 7.56 10.97
CA PRO A 20 -2.67 7.38 9.70
C PRO A 20 -2.35 6.02 9.08
N VAL A 21 -3.27 5.56 8.25
CA VAL A 21 -3.07 4.46 7.31
C VAL A 21 -3.85 4.76 6.04
N ASP A 22 -3.26 4.50 4.88
CA ASP A 22 -3.95 4.63 3.59
C ASP A 22 -3.76 3.37 2.74
N ILE A 23 -4.71 3.16 1.83
CA ILE A 23 -4.61 2.18 0.76
C ILE A 23 -4.51 2.95 -0.55
N VAL A 24 -3.43 2.66 -1.28
CA VAL A 24 -3.13 3.30 -2.57
C VAL A 24 -3.09 2.29 -3.70
N GLY A 25 -3.44 2.76 -4.89
CA GLY A 25 -3.33 2.03 -6.14
C GLY A 25 -2.16 2.58 -6.95
N LEU A 26 -1.27 1.70 -7.38
CA LEU A 26 -0.15 2.01 -8.26
C LEU A 26 -0.34 1.30 -9.60
N PRO A 27 -0.05 1.96 -10.74
CA PRO A 27 -0.20 1.34 -12.06
C PRO A 27 0.99 0.45 -12.47
N TYR A 28 1.69 -0.12 -11.48
CA TYR A 28 2.87 -0.96 -11.64
C TYR A 28 3.10 -1.78 -10.36
N ASP A 29 3.94 -2.82 -10.45
CA ASP A 29 4.44 -3.52 -9.29
C ASP A 29 5.59 -2.73 -8.66
N TRP A 30 5.35 -2.23 -7.46
CA TRP A 30 6.31 -1.39 -6.74
C TRP A 30 7.56 -2.16 -6.32
N TRP A 31 7.38 -3.40 -5.84
CA TRP A 31 8.48 -4.23 -5.37
C TRP A 31 9.35 -4.68 -6.53
N PHE A 32 8.73 -5.05 -7.65
CA PHE A 32 9.46 -5.33 -8.89
C PHE A 32 10.25 -4.11 -9.36
N SER A 33 9.62 -2.93 -9.41
CA SER A 33 10.31 -1.70 -9.85
C SER A 33 11.45 -1.28 -8.92
N LEU A 34 11.33 -1.52 -7.62
CA LEU A 34 12.42 -1.28 -6.66
C LEU A 34 13.56 -2.28 -6.89
N ALA A 35 13.25 -3.58 -7.00
CA ALA A 35 14.26 -4.60 -7.25
C ALA A 35 14.97 -4.40 -8.61
N GLU A 36 14.24 -3.95 -9.64
CA GLU A 36 14.82 -3.56 -10.93
C GLU A 36 15.80 -2.39 -10.78
N ALA A 37 15.40 -1.34 -10.04
CA ALA A 37 16.24 -0.16 -9.81
C ALA A 37 17.51 -0.48 -9.00
N ASP A 38 17.44 -1.46 -8.10
CA ASP A 38 18.54 -1.90 -7.26
C ASP A 38 19.37 -3.04 -7.89
N ASP A 39 19.07 -3.46 -9.13
CA ASP A 39 19.71 -4.61 -9.83
C ASP A 39 19.64 -5.91 -9.01
N MET A 40 18.50 -6.12 -8.35
CA MET A 40 18.21 -7.22 -7.44
C MET A 40 17.19 -8.23 -7.97
N LEU A 41 16.71 -8.07 -9.20
CA LEU A 41 15.77 -9.03 -9.82
C LEU A 41 16.42 -10.40 -10.02
N GLU A 42 15.68 -11.45 -9.68
CA GLU A 42 16.08 -12.81 -10.03
C GLU A 42 15.93 -13.06 -11.54
N PRO A 43 16.75 -13.95 -12.14
CA PRO A 43 16.63 -14.28 -13.55
C PRO A 43 15.23 -14.82 -13.91
N GLY A 44 14.49 -14.07 -14.73
CA GLY A 44 13.14 -14.43 -15.17
C GLY A 44 12.03 -14.02 -14.20
N GLU A 45 12.34 -13.23 -13.18
CA GLU A 45 11.33 -12.56 -12.36
C GLU A 45 10.49 -11.62 -13.24
N GLU A 46 9.17 -11.67 -13.06
CA GLU A 46 8.20 -10.81 -13.75
C GLU A 46 7.38 -10.03 -12.72
N PRO A 47 6.92 -8.81 -13.03
CA PRO A 47 6.09 -8.04 -12.12
C PRO A 47 4.76 -8.73 -11.87
N MET A 48 4.20 -8.52 -10.68
CA MET A 48 2.86 -8.98 -10.37
C MET A 48 1.83 -8.39 -11.38
N PRO A 49 0.90 -9.20 -11.90
CA PRO A 49 -0.10 -8.70 -12.84
C PRO A 49 -1.02 -7.67 -12.19
N LEU A 50 -1.31 -6.59 -12.91
CA LEU A 50 -2.26 -5.57 -12.47
C LEU A 50 -3.71 -6.09 -12.52
N ASN A 51 -4.61 -5.47 -11.77
CA ASN A 51 -6.04 -5.77 -11.81
C ASN A 51 -6.74 -5.16 -13.05
N GLU A 52 -8.07 -5.32 -13.15
CA GLU A 52 -8.88 -4.81 -14.27
C GLU A 52 -8.83 -3.28 -14.45
N GLU A 53 -8.53 -2.53 -13.38
CA GLU A 53 -8.32 -1.08 -13.43
C GLU A 53 -6.89 -0.70 -13.83
N GLY A 54 -6.01 -1.68 -14.06
CA GLY A 54 -4.59 -1.47 -14.30
C GLY A 54 -3.85 -1.02 -13.04
N LEU A 55 -4.23 -1.53 -11.86
CA LEU A 55 -3.64 -1.17 -10.57
C LEU A 55 -3.23 -2.39 -9.75
N LEU A 56 -2.25 -2.20 -8.87
CA LEU A 56 -2.03 -2.99 -7.67
C LEU A 56 -2.26 -2.13 -6.43
N TYR A 57 -2.91 -2.70 -5.43
CA TYR A 57 -3.22 -2.04 -4.17
C TYR A 57 -2.15 -2.33 -3.12
N TYR A 58 -1.84 -1.32 -2.33
CA TYR A 58 -0.82 -1.38 -1.29
C TYR A 58 -1.28 -0.61 -0.05
N VAL A 59 -0.84 -1.08 1.11
CA VAL A 59 -1.04 -0.42 2.40
C VAL A 59 0.12 0.52 2.67
N ARG A 60 -0.16 1.70 3.25
CA ARG A 60 0.88 2.54 3.84
C ARG A 60 0.47 3.04 5.21
N PHE A 61 1.33 2.84 6.20
CA PHE A 61 1.14 3.33 7.58
C PHE A 61 1.73 4.74 7.73
N ARG A 62 1.25 5.67 6.89
CA ARG A 62 1.71 7.06 6.83
C ARG A 62 0.61 7.94 6.23
N TYR A 63 0.77 9.26 6.32
CA TYR A 63 -0.18 10.20 5.71
C TYR A 63 -0.04 10.23 4.19
N ALA A 64 -1.19 10.20 3.52
CA ALA A 64 -1.35 10.52 2.12
C ALA A 64 -0.66 11.86 1.77
N GLY A 65 0.39 11.81 0.94
CA GLY A 65 1.08 13.00 0.44
C GLY A 65 2.05 13.69 1.40
N ALA A 66 2.36 13.08 2.56
CA ALA A 66 3.32 13.65 3.53
C ALA A 66 4.80 13.55 3.11
N ALA A 67 5.11 12.86 2.01
CA ALA A 67 6.44 12.80 1.42
C ALA A 67 6.37 13.22 -0.06
N THR A 68 7.35 14.03 -0.49
CA THR A 68 7.54 14.47 -1.89
C THR A 68 7.88 13.31 -2.82
N GLU A 69 8.44 12.22 -2.29
CA GLU A 69 8.56 10.93 -2.97
C GLU A 69 7.56 9.95 -2.35
N PRO A 70 6.46 9.66 -3.06
CA PRO A 70 5.31 9.04 -2.43
C PRO A 70 5.33 7.52 -2.57
N THR A 71 6.47 6.84 -2.45
CA THR A 71 6.60 5.50 -3.04
C THR A 71 6.67 4.35 -2.05
N TRP A 72 7.18 4.52 -0.83
CA TRP A 72 7.31 3.38 0.08
C TRP A 72 5.95 2.82 0.50
N VAL A 73 5.73 1.57 0.11
CA VAL A 73 4.60 0.75 0.54
C VAL A 73 5.00 -0.07 1.76
N ASP A 74 4.03 -0.34 2.63
CA ASP A 74 4.21 -1.09 3.87
C ASP A 74 3.60 -2.50 3.78
N SER A 75 3.25 -2.96 2.57
CA SER A 75 2.72 -4.29 2.24
C SER A 75 3.21 -4.81 0.89
N GLY A 76 2.91 -6.08 0.59
CA GLY A 76 2.93 -6.59 -0.79
C GLY A 76 1.87 -5.92 -1.68
N GLY A 77 1.91 -6.22 -2.97
CA GLY A 77 0.88 -5.81 -3.93
C GLY A 77 -0.32 -6.74 -3.92
N TYR A 78 -1.52 -6.18 -4.02
CA TYR A 78 -2.78 -6.93 -4.06
C TYR A 78 -3.60 -6.53 -5.28
N GLN A 79 -4.19 -7.50 -5.97
CA GLN A 79 -5.09 -7.22 -7.09
C GLN A 79 -6.50 -6.82 -6.63
N ASP A 80 -6.89 -7.26 -5.43
CA ASP A 80 -8.16 -6.91 -4.76
C ASP A 80 -7.91 -5.98 -3.57
N ILE A 81 -8.71 -4.92 -3.48
CA ILE A 81 -8.64 -3.93 -2.40
C ILE A 81 -8.97 -4.58 -1.05
N SER A 82 -9.83 -5.61 -1.04
CA SER A 82 -10.17 -6.34 0.18
C SER A 82 -8.94 -6.98 0.81
N GLY A 83 -8.05 -7.57 0.00
CA GLY A 83 -6.79 -8.14 0.48
C GLY A 83 -5.86 -7.10 1.11
N ALA A 84 -5.78 -5.90 0.53
CA ALA A 84 -5.00 -4.80 1.13
C ALA A 84 -5.62 -4.30 2.46
N ILE A 85 -6.95 -4.25 2.56
CA ILE A 85 -7.65 -3.91 3.81
C ILE A 85 -7.35 -4.96 4.89
N GLU A 86 -7.48 -6.24 4.57
CA GLU A 86 -7.21 -7.34 5.49
C GLU A 86 -5.77 -7.34 5.97
N GLU A 87 -4.80 -7.12 5.07
CA GLU A 87 -3.40 -6.96 5.43
C GLU A 87 -3.19 -5.80 6.40
N ALA A 88 -3.79 -4.64 6.13
CA ALA A 88 -3.68 -3.46 6.99
C ALA A 88 -4.24 -3.75 8.39
N GLU A 89 -5.42 -4.34 8.47
CA GLU A 89 -6.08 -4.70 9.73
C GLU A 89 -5.30 -5.76 10.51
N SER A 90 -4.64 -6.70 9.82
CA SER A 90 -3.80 -7.73 10.45
C SER A 90 -2.55 -7.17 11.14
N LYS A 91 -2.08 -6.00 10.70
CA LYS A 91 -0.83 -5.37 11.18
C LYS A 91 -1.00 -4.46 12.39
N VAL A 92 -2.23 -4.15 12.78
CA VAL A 92 -2.52 -3.25 13.89
C VAL A 92 -3.09 -4.00 15.09
N ILE A 93 -2.79 -3.53 16.29
CA ILE A 93 -3.48 -3.97 17.50
C ILE A 93 -4.77 -3.16 17.60
N GLY A 94 -5.93 -3.84 17.52
CA GLY A 94 -7.24 -3.19 17.56
C GLY A 94 -7.87 -3.09 16.17
N ARG A 95 -8.48 -1.95 15.86
CA ARG A 95 -9.17 -1.72 14.59
C ARG A 95 -8.65 -0.47 13.89
N ILE A 96 -8.63 -0.52 12.56
CA ILE A 96 -8.50 0.69 11.75
C ILE A 96 -9.88 1.36 11.69
N GLN A 97 -9.92 2.66 11.99
CA GLN A 97 -11.07 3.50 11.73
C GLN A 97 -10.93 4.07 10.32
N TRP A 98 -11.54 3.38 9.36
CA TRP A 98 -11.61 3.86 7.99
C TRP A 98 -12.56 5.06 7.87
N GLU A 99 -12.18 6.05 7.07
CA GLU A 99 -13.03 7.19 6.76
C GLU A 99 -14.16 6.74 5.81
N ASN A 100 -15.39 7.17 6.11
CA ASN A 100 -16.52 6.99 5.19
C ASN A 100 -16.41 8.08 4.11
N THR A 101 -15.81 7.74 2.97
CA THR A 101 -15.92 8.52 1.74
C THR A 101 -17.25 8.26 1.02
#